data_AF-A0A0D2BZK2-F1
#
_entry.id   AF-A0A0D2BZK2-F1
#
_cell.length_a   1.000
_cell.length_b   1.000
_cell.length_c   1.000
_cell.angle_alpha   90.00
_cell.angle_beta   90.00
_cell.angle_gamma   90.00
#
_symmetry.space_group_name_H-M   'P 1'
#
loop_
_entity.id
_entity.type
_entity.pdbx_description
1 polymer ?
#
loop_
_entity_poly.entity_id
_entity_poly.type
_entity_poly.pdbx_seq_one_letter_code
_entity_poly.pdbx_strand_id
1 'polypeptide(L)'
;MTETTCTSSTEPEAGKLVIGGHYPNPPLPEDDVTVGNKFNHTMLRIRDPTKSLHFYRDLMGMRTIFTINGGPFTNYYLGFPHTAEHRKDLGAFSAETAKNLPFTPGLLELKHIHGAEKMPEDYYSNGNTPPSLGFGHLGFTVANVPETVQRLEAAGIKVFKPLGVANRASIPLSDWEAERGVGVGDEDSIHDGYKQILRRIAFVHDPVSQSPSPALRIPRVVNSSAVALDPTRLQMLPRRLDDGLVG
;
A
#
# COMPACT_ATOMS: atom_id res chain seq x y z
N MET A 1 17.90 -49.00 -18.83
CA MET A 1 16.82 -47.99 -18.89
C MET A 1 17.23 -46.90 -17.94
N THR A 2 17.67 -45.76 -18.46
CA THR A 2 18.13 -44.62 -17.65
C THR A 2 16.91 -43.84 -17.23
N GLU A 3 16.52 -43.98 -15.96
CA GLU A 3 15.53 -43.11 -15.31
C GLU A 3 16.03 -41.67 -15.40
N THR A 4 15.34 -40.87 -16.20
CA THR A 4 15.55 -39.42 -16.23
C THR A 4 14.78 -38.87 -15.05
N THR A 5 15.46 -38.67 -13.93
CA THR A 5 14.94 -37.91 -12.80
C THR A 5 14.80 -36.46 -13.24
N CYS A 6 13.60 -36.11 -13.71
CA CYS A 6 13.22 -34.73 -13.96
C CYS A 6 13.08 -34.04 -12.60
N THR A 7 14.17 -33.46 -12.11
CA THR A 7 14.14 -32.54 -10.96
C THR A 7 13.46 -31.26 -11.43
N SER A 8 12.13 -31.22 -11.41
CA SER A 8 11.41 -29.95 -11.54
C SER A 8 11.69 -29.16 -10.26
N SER A 9 12.52 -28.13 -10.34
CA SER A 9 12.66 -27.18 -9.23
C SER A 9 11.29 -26.60 -8.92
N THR A 10 10.84 -26.70 -7.67
CA THR A 10 9.53 -26.23 -7.18
C THR A 10 9.49 -24.71 -6.92
N GLU A 11 10.55 -24.00 -7.29
CA GLU A 11 10.65 -22.55 -7.11
C GLU A 11 10.69 -21.84 -8.46
N PRO A 12 10.01 -20.69 -8.58
CA PRO A 12 10.07 -19.88 -9.78
C PRO A 12 11.49 -19.31 -9.98
N GLU A 13 12.00 -19.44 -11.20
CA GLU A 13 13.30 -18.87 -11.62
C GLU A 13 13.27 -17.33 -11.55
N ALA A 14 14.28 -16.73 -10.90
CA ALA A 14 14.33 -15.30 -10.67
C ALA A 14 14.22 -14.49 -11.98
N GLY A 15 13.29 -13.53 -12.00
CA GLY A 15 13.07 -12.61 -13.12
C GLY A 15 12.55 -13.23 -14.42
N LYS A 16 12.21 -14.52 -14.44
CA LYS A 16 11.54 -15.15 -15.57
C LYS A 16 10.02 -15.06 -15.43
N LEU A 17 9.36 -14.48 -16.43
CA LEU A 17 7.90 -14.48 -16.51
C LEU A 17 7.42 -15.85 -16.99
N VAL A 18 6.79 -16.62 -16.11
CA VAL A 18 6.21 -17.93 -16.45
C VAL A 18 4.72 -17.77 -16.76
N ILE A 19 4.38 -17.80 -18.05
CA ILE A 19 2.99 -17.74 -18.51
C ILE A 19 2.28 -19.03 -18.10
N GLY A 20 1.12 -18.91 -17.44
CA GLY A 20 0.41 -20.06 -16.89
C GLY A 20 0.88 -20.49 -15.50
N GLY A 21 1.85 -19.77 -14.90
CA GLY A 21 2.28 -19.97 -13.52
C GLY A 21 3.24 -21.15 -13.32
N HIS A 22 3.68 -21.31 -12.07
CA HIS A 22 4.60 -22.36 -11.67
C HIS A 22 3.88 -23.67 -11.28
N TYR A 23 2.62 -23.56 -10.83
CA TYR A 23 1.81 -24.71 -10.47
C TYR A 23 0.94 -25.17 -11.65
N PRO A 24 0.71 -26.49 -11.83
CA PRO A 24 -0.18 -26.99 -12.86
C PRO A 24 -1.59 -26.39 -12.74
N ASN A 25 -2.11 -25.89 -13.85
CA ASN A 25 -3.50 -25.47 -13.98
C ASN A 25 -4.25 -26.55 -14.78
N PRO A 26 -4.91 -27.52 -14.13
CA PRO A 26 -5.70 -28.51 -14.85
C PRO A 26 -6.87 -27.83 -15.60
N PRO A 27 -7.36 -28.44 -16.69
CA PRO A 27 -8.57 -27.95 -17.35
C PRO A 27 -9.73 -27.80 -16.36
N LEU A 28 -10.49 -26.72 -16.47
CA LEU A 28 -11.70 -26.48 -15.67
C LEU A 28 -12.92 -27.06 -16.41
N PRO A 29 -13.61 -28.08 -15.87
CA PRO A 29 -14.81 -28.63 -16.48
C PRO A 29 -15.96 -27.62 -16.60
N GLU A 30 -16.84 -27.79 -17.58
CA GLU A 30 -17.99 -26.88 -17.78
C GLU A 30 -18.98 -26.92 -16.62
N ASP A 31 -19.07 -28.05 -15.91
CA ASP A 31 -19.94 -28.28 -14.76
C ASP A 31 -19.28 -28.00 -13.40
N ASP A 32 -18.07 -27.42 -13.40
CA ASP A 32 -17.39 -27.04 -12.16
C ASP A 32 -18.20 -25.98 -11.39
N VAL A 33 -18.37 -26.19 -10.08
CA VAL A 33 -19.20 -25.33 -9.21
C VAL A 33 -18.72 -23.88 -9.12
N THR A 34 -17.48 -23.61 -9.54
CA THR A 34 -16.91 -22.26 -9.56
C THR A 34 -17.13 -21.54 -10.90
N VAL A 35 -17.63 -22.23 -11.92
CA VAL A 35 -18.01 -21.62 -13.20
C VAL A 35 -19.06 -20.55 -12.95
N GLY A 36 -18.76 -19.33 -13.39
CA GLY A 36 -19.61 -18.16 -13.18
C GLY A 36 -19.22 -17.27 -11.99
N ASN A 37 -18.28 -17.69 -11.14
CA ASN A 37 -17.71 -16.80 -10.11
C ASN A 37 -17.06 -15.56 -10.75
N LYS A 38 -17.23 -14.41 -10.09
CA LYS A 38 -16.73 -13.12 -10.58
C LYS A 38 -16.02 -12.35 -9.48
N PHE A 39 -14.86 -11.78 -9.81
CA PHE A 39 -14.24 -10.75 -8.98
C PHE A 39 -14.93 -9.41 -9.25
N ASN A 40 -15.90 -9.09 -8.41
CA ASN A 40 -16.80 -7.97 -8.62
C ASN A 40 -16.14 -6.61 -8.29
N HIS A 41 -15.70 -6.44 -7.05
CA HIS A 41 -15.18 -5.17 -6.56
C HIS A 41 -14.04 -5.34 -5.56
N THR A 42 -13.29 -4.26 -5.35
CA THR A 42 -12.37 -4.09 -4.21
C THR A 42 -12.86 -2.93 -3.36
N MET A 43 -12.84 -3.07 -2.04
CA MET A 43 -13.20 -2.00 -1.11
C MET A 43 -11.97 -1.39 -0.46
N LEU A 44 -11.88 -0.05 -0.48
CA LEU A 44 -10.91 0.73 0.28
C LEU A 44 -11.64 1.64 1.28
N ARG A 45 -11.15 1.67 2.52
CA ARG A 45 -11.55 2.71 3.46
C ARG A 45 -10.88 4.03 3.05
N ILE A 46 -11.67 5.10 3.03
CA ILE A 46 -11.20 6.43 2.66
C ILE A 46 -11.39 7.40 3.83
N ARG A 47 -10.40 8.26 4.05
CA ARG A 47 -10.44 9.29 5.10
C ARG A 47 -11.34 10.45 4.71
N ASP A 48 -11.18 10.96 3.50
CA ASP A 48 -11.90 12.13 2.98
C ASP A 48 -12.51 11.82 1.61
N PRO A 49 -13.85 11.74 1.49
CA PRO A 49 -14.51 11.43 0.23
C PRO A 49 -14.29 12.52 -0.82
N THR A 50 -14.07 13.77 -0.45
CA THR A 50 -13.83 14.85 -1.40
C THR A 50 -12.52 14.62 -2.15
N LYS A 51 -11.43 14.37 -1.40
CA LYS A 51 -10.11 14.09 -1.99
C LYS A 51 -10.14 12.80 -2.81
N SER A 52 -10.70 11.73 -2.25
CA SER A 52 -10.74 10.43 -2.93
C SER A 52 -11.60 10.45 -4.19
N LEU A 53 -12.78 11.05 -4.16
CA LEU A 53 -13.62 11.19 -5.35
C LEU A 53 -12.94 12.09 -6.39
N HIS A 54 -12.28 13.18 -5.99
CA HIS A 54 -11.53 13.99 -6.95
C HIS A 54 -10.46 13.15 -7.70
N PHE A 55 -9.68 12.36 -6.97
CA PHE A 55 -8.68 11.49 -7.57
C PHE A 55 -9.29 10.43 -8.50
N TYR A 56 -10.20 9.59 -7.99
CA TYR A 56 -10.72 8.45 -8.75
C TYR A 56 -11.71 8.87 -9.85
N ARG A 57 -12.58 9.86 -9.58
CA ARG A 57 -13.59 10.34 -10.53
C ARG A 57 -13.00 11.31 -11.56
N ASP A 58 -12.34 12.36 -11.10
CA ASP A 58 -11.98 13.48 -11.98
C ASP A 58 -10.65 13.22 -12.68
N LEU A 59 -9.62 12.81 -11.94
CA LEU A 59 -8.27 12.65 -12.50
C LEU A 59 -8.07 11.31 -13.21
N MET A 60 -8.65 10.24 -12.66
CA MET A 60 -8.56 8.89 -13.20
C MET A 60 -9.71 8.54 -14.15
N GLY A 61 -10.82 9.26 -14.13
CA GLY A 61 -11.91 9.11 -15.11
C GLY A 61 -12.98 8.06 -14.75
N MET A 62 -12.98 7.53 -13.53
CA MET A 62 -14.08 6.69 -13.06
C MET A 62 -15.35 7.52 -12.84
N ARG A 63 -16.50 6.86 -12.70
CA ARG A 63 -17.79 7.52 -12.43
C ARG A 63 -18.53 6.77 -11.34
N THR A 64 -19.20 7.54 -10.48
CA THR A 64 -20.01 6.99 -9.39
C THR A 64 -21.21 6.25 -9.99
N ILE A 65 -21.29 4.96 -9.73
CA ILE A 65 -22.42 4.11 -10.10
C ILE A 65 -23.57 4.36 -9.13
N PHE A 66 -23.28 4.28 -7.84
CA PHE A 66 -24.21 4.65 -6.79
C PHE A 66 -23.49 5.07 -5.52
N THR A 67 -24.23 5.74 -4.65
CA THR A 67 -23.82 6.08 -3.29
C THR A 67 -24.89 5.60 -2.34
N ILE A 68 -24.48 4.95 -1.26
CA ILE A 68 -25.40 4.52 -0.20
C ILE A 68 -24.88 4.97 1.16
N ASN A 69 -25.72 5.71 1.88
CA ASN A 69 -25.47 6.11 3.26
C ASN A 69 -26.01 5.01 4.19
N GLY A 70 -25.12 4.37 4.94
CA GLY A 70 -25.45 3.31 5.89
C GLY A 70 -25.73 3.79 7.31
N GLY A 71 -25.76 5.10 7.55
CA GLY A 71 -25.83 5.71 8.89
C GLY A 71 -24.46 6.24 9.31
N PRO A 72 -23.60 5.43 9.98
CA PRO A 72 -22.28 5.89 10.43
C PRO A 72 -21.18 5.82 9.34
N PHE A 73 -21.54 5.41 8.12
CA PHE A 73 -20.63 5.35 6.99
C PHE A 73 -21.35 5.61 5.68
N THR A 74 -20.60 5.91 4.63
CA THR A 74 -21.10 6.02 3.25
C THR A 74 -20.20 5.25 2.31
N ASN A 75 -20.83 4.45 1.44
CA ASN A 75 -20.14 3.72 0.38
C ASN A 75 -20.36 4.42 -0.95
N TYR A 76 -19.28 4.64 -1.70
CA TYR A 76 -19.29 5.14 -3.07
C TYR A 76 -18.78 4.03 -3.99
N TYR A 77 -19.63 3.51 -4.86
CA TYR A 77 -19.22 2.54 -5.87
C TYR A 77 -18.88 3.25 -7.16
N LEU A 78 -17.69 2.99 -7.70
CA LEU A 78 -17.18 3.60 -8.92
C LEU A 78 -16.84 2.55 -9.98
N GLY A 79 -17.00 2.92 -11.25
CA GLY A 79 -16.60 2.11 -12.40
C GLY A 79 -16.17 2.98 -13.58
N PHE A 80 -15.62 2.36 -14.63
CA PHE A 80 -15.22 3.04 -15.85
C PHE A 80 -16.32 2.97 -16.93
N PRO A 81 -16.70 4.10 -17.54
CA PRO A 81 -17.53 4.10 -18.75
C PRO A 81 -16.86 3.34 -19.91
N HIS A 82 -17.37 2.16 -20.25
CA HIS A 82 -16.77 1.29 -21.28
C HIS A 82 -17.00 1.73 -22.74
N THR A 83 -18.11 2.42 -23.06
CA THR A 83 -18.50 2.77 -24.43
C THR A 83 -18.52 4.28 -24.66
N ALA A 84 -18.57 4.71 -25.93
CA ALA A 84 -18.73 6.13 -26.25
C ALA A 84 -20.09 6.67 -25.79
N GLU A 85 -21.10 5.82 -25.82
CA GLU A 85 -22.47 6.05 -25.37
C GLU A 85 -22.49 6.27 -23.85
N HIS A 86 -21.82 5.41 -23.08
CA HIS A 86 -21.65 5.61 -21.63
C HIS A 86 -21.01 6.97 -21.33
N ARG A 87 -20.02 7.39 -22.12
CA ARG A 87 -19.34 8.69 -21.91
C ARG A 87 -20.22 9.89 -22.27
N LYS A 88 -21.18 9.73 -23.17
CA LYS A 88 -22.16 10.78 -23.54
C LYS A 88 -23.27 10.92 -22.50
N ASP A 89 -23.70 9.81 -21.90
CA ASP A 89 -24.72 9.77 -20.86
C ASP A 89 -24.26 8.97 -19.63
N LEU A 90 -23.66 9.69 -18.69
CA LEU A 90 -23.15 9.12 -17.45
C LEU A 90 -24.28 8.64 -16.52
N GLY A 91 -25.49 9.20 -16.63
CA GLY A 91 -26.64 8.78 -15.83
C GLY A 91 -27.16 7.42 -16.30
N ALA A 92 -27.27 7.23 -17.62
CA ALA A 92 -27.60 5.94 -18.21
C ALA A 92 -26.54 4.87 -17.87
N PHE A 93 -25.25 5.21 -17.99
CA PHE A 93 -24.15 4.33 -17.59
C PHE A 93 -24.29 3.85 -16.14
N SER A 94 -24.50 4.77 -15.20
CA SER A 94 -24.65 4.43 -13.78
C SER A 94 -25.88 3.57 -13.53
N ALA A 95 -27.02 3.89 -14.16
CA ALA A 95 -28.26 3.13 -14.02
C ALA A 95 -28.15 1.70 -14.60
N GLU A 96 -27.53 1.54 -15.77
CA GLU A 96 -27.30 0.23 -16.39
C GLU A 96 -26.34 -0.62 -15.55
N THR A 97 -25.22 -0.03 -15.13
CA THR A 97 -24.22 -0.72 -14.31
C THR A 97 -24.80 -1.14 -12.97
N ALA A 98 -25.62 -0.30 -12.32
CA ALA A 98 -26.28 -0.63 -11.06
C ALA A 98 -27.25 -1.81 -11.20
N LYS A 99 -27.97 -1.93 -12.33
CA LYS A 99 -28.86 -3.07 -12.61
C LYS A 99 -28.09 -4.38 -12.79
N ASN A 100 -26.86 -4.30 -13.30
CA ASN A 100 -25.99 -5.44 -13.57
C ASN A 100 -24.87 -5.59 -12.53
N LEU A 101 -25.06 -5.05 -11.31
CA LEU A 101 -23.98 -4.92 -10.34
C LEU A 101 -23.24 -6.24 -10.06
N PRO A 102 -23.90 -7.38 -9.76
CA PRO A 102 -23.21 -8.64 -9.48
C PRO A 102 -22.37 -9.17 -10.65
N PHE A 103 -22.70 -8.76 -11.88
CA PHE A 103 -22.06 -9.22 -13.11
C PHE A 103 -20.98 -8.28 -13.61
N THR A 104 -20.81 -7.11 -13.00
CA THR A 104 -19.84 -6.09 -13.42
C THR A 104 -18.52 -6.28 -12.68
N PRO A 105 -17.42 -6.67 -13.36
CA PRO A 105 -16.12 -6.79 -12.74
C PRO A 105 -15.41 -5.43 -12.61
N GLY A 106 -14.44 -5.35 -11.70
CA GLY A 106 -13.51 -4.21 -11.63
C GLY A 106 -14.11 -2.93 -11.04
N LEU A 107 -15.12 -3.07 -10.17
CA LEU A 107 -15.67 -1.93 -9.44
C LEU A 107 -14.79 -1.56 -8.23
N LEU A 108 -14.79 -0.27 -7.88
CA LEU A 108 -14.11 0.24 -6.69
C LEU A 108 -15.15 0.73 -5.69
N GLU A 109 -15.19 0.12 -4.51
CA GLU A 109 -15.98 0.59 -3.38
C GLU A 109 -15.09 1.47 -2.48
N LEU A 110 -15.42 2.74 -2.37
CA LEU A 110 -14.80 3.63 -1.40
C LEU A 110 -15.72 3.76 -0.19
N LYS A 111 -15.25 3.31 0.98
CA LYS A 111 -15.99 3.35 2.23
C LYS A 111 -15.48 4.46 3.13
N HIS A 112 -16.30 5.49 3.31
CA HIS A 112 -16.03 6.58 4.24
C HIS A 112 -16.71 6.31 5.58
N ILE A 113 -15.93 6.19 6.65
CA ILE A 113 -16.46 6.17 8.01
C ILE A 113 -16.61 7.62 8.47
N HIS A 114 -17.81 8.04 8.86
CA HIS A 114 -18.08 9.45 9.16
C HIS A 114 -17.21 9.93 10.33
N GLY A 115 -16.57 11.09 10.16
CA GLY A 115 -15.63 11.66 11.13
C GLY A 115 -14.17 11.29 10.86
N ALA A 116 -13.87 10.31 9.99
CA ALA A 116 -12.50 9.97 9.62
C ALA A 116 -11.74 11.16 8.99
N GLU A 117 -12.45 12.06 8.30
CA GLU A 117 -11.90 13.27 7.69
C GLU A 117 -11.29 14.26 8.71
N LYS A 118 -11.62 14.10 10.00
CA LYS A 118 -11.07 14.87 11.12
C LYS A 118 -9.85 14.21 11.77
N MET A 119 -9.57 12.95 11.43
CA MET A 119 -8.42 12.22 11.93
C MET A 119 -7.15 12.59 11.13
N PRO A 120 -5.95 12.33 11.70
CA PRO A 120 -4.66 12.53 11.01
C PRO A 120 -4.59 11.85 9.63
N GLU A 121 -3.71 12.32 8.75
CA GLU A 121 -3.63 11.80 7.38
C GLU A 121 -3.25 10.31 7.29
N ASP A 122 -2.46 9.81 8.25
CA ASP A 122 -2.05 8.41 8.39
C ASP A 122 -3.06 7.53 9.14
N TYR A 123 -4.29 8.00 9.34
CA TYR A 123 -5.30 7.27 10.10
C TYR A 123 -5.63 5.88 9.51
N TYR A 124 -5.57 5.73 8.18
CA TYR A 124 -5.67 4.43 7.52
C TYR A 124 -4.31 3.99 6.99
N SER A 125 -3.92 2.75 7.28
CA SER A 125 -2.74 2.14 6.66
C SER A 125 -3.02 1.84 5.19
N ASN A 126 -2.01 2.09 4.35
CA ASN A 126 -2.01 1.73 2.94
C ASN A 126 -1.54 0.30 2.66
N GLY A 127 -1.20 -0.48 3.70
CA GLY A 127 -0.74 -1.87 3.56
C GLY A 127 0.73 -2.03 3.17
N ASN A 128 1.48 -0.94 2.97
CA ASN A 128 2.88 -0.96 2.52
C ASN A 128 3.83 -0.33 3.55
N THR A 129 3.36 -0.04 4.76
CA THR A 129 4.17 0.50 5.85
C THR A 129 4.00 -0.35 7.10
N PRO A 130 5.11 -0.82 7.73
CA PRO A 130 5.05 -1.54 8.99
C PRO A 130 4.38 -0.72 10.10
N PRO A 131 3.72 -1.36 11.08
CA PRO A 131 3.57 -2.82 11.22
C PRO A 131 2.42 -3.41 10.39
N SER A 132 1.69 -2.60 9.63
CA SER A 132 0.45 -3.01 8.97
C SER A 132 0.67 -3.34 7.49
N LEU A 133 1.62 -4.25 7.22
CA LEU A 133 1.87 -4.77 5.88
C LEU A 133 0.71 -5.68 5.41
N GLY A 134 0.35 -5.62 4.13
CA GLY A 134 -0.79 -6.37 3.57
C GLY A 134 -1.10 -6.00 2.12
N PHE A 135 -2.23 -5.33 1.88
CA PHE A 135 -2.63 -4.90 0.53
C PHE A 135 -1.56 -4.02 -0.11
N GLY A 136 -1.15 -4.35 -1.34
CA GLY A 136 -0.10 -3.63 -2.05
C GLY A 136 -0.61 -2.40 -2.81
N HIS A 137 -1.36 -2.61 -3.89
CA HIS A 137 -1.79 -1.51 -4.75
C HIS A 137 -2.99 -1.89 -5.61
N LEU A 138 -3.68 -0.88 -6.12
CA LEU A 138 -4.60 -1.01 -7.25
C LEU A 138 -3.82 -0.87 -8.56
N GLY A 139 -4.15 -1.69 -9.57
CA GLY A 139 -3.58 -1.61 -10.91
C GLY A 139 -4.58 -1.03 -11.90
N PHE A 140 -4.19 0.02 -12.63
CA PHE A 140 -5.02 0.62 -13.68
C PHE A 140 -4.30 0.54 -15.03
N THR A 141 -5.03 0.11 -16.06
CA THR A 141 -4.59 0.26 -17.45
C THR A 141 -5.04 1.63 -17.95
N VAL A 142 -4.12 2.39 -18.54
CA VAL A 142 -4.37 3.72 -19.09
C VAL A 142 -3.88 3.79 -20.53
N ALA A 143 -4.47 4.66 -21.35
CA ALA A 143 -4.12 4.78 -22.77
C ALA A 143 -2.66 5.23 -22.98
N ASN A 144 -2.18 6.14 -22.13
CA ASN A 144 -0.81 6.67 -22.19
C ASN A 144 -0.31 6.92 -20.76
N VAL A 145 0.71 6.18 -20.33
CA VAL A 145 1.26 6.27 -18.97
C VAL A 145 1.96 7.62 -18.74
N PRO A 146 2.90 8.08 -19.60
CA PRO A 146 3.51 9.41 -19.46
C PRO A 146 2.51 10.56 -19.30
N GLU A 147 1.52 10.65 -20.20
CA GLU A 147 0.50 11.73 -20.16
C GLU A 147 -0.36 11.67 -18.90
N THR A 148 -0.68 10.45 -18.45
CA THR A 148 -1.46 10.26 -17.22
C THR A 148 -0.67 10.69 -15.99
N VAL A 149 0.61 10.28 -15.89
CA VAL A 149 1.47 10.68 -14.77
C VAL A 149 1.65 12.20 -14.75
N GLN A 150 1.91 12.82 -15.90
CA GLN A 150 2.04 14.27 -16.02
C GLN A 150 0.77 15.01 -15.57
N ARG A 151 -0.43 14.52 -15.98
CA ARG A 151 -1.72 15.09 -15.54
C ARG A 151 -1.88 15.00 -14.02
N LEU A 152 -1.50 13.87 -13.42
CA LEU A 152 -1.62 13.65 -11.98
C LEU A 152 -0.64 14.54 -11.22
N GLU A 153 0.62 14.63 -11.66
CA GLU A 153 1.62 15.54 -11.05
C GLU A 153 1.18 17.00 -11.13
N ALA A 154 0.64 17.44 -12.28
CA ALA A 154 0.10 18.79 -12.44
C ALA A 154 -1.08 19.07 -11.51
N ALA A 155 -1.82 18.03 -11.10
CA ALA A 155 -2.89 18.11 -10.10
C ALA A 155 -2.38 17.98 -8.65
N GLY A 156 -1.06 17.97 -8.43
CA GLY A 156 -0.45 17.89 -7.10
C GLY A 156 -0.34 16.48 -6.54
N ILE A 157 -0.58 15.45 -7.35
CA ILE A 157 -0.42 14.06 -6.94
C ILE A 157 1.05 13.67 -6.91
N LYS A 158 1.50 13.11 -5.79
CA LYS A 158 2.89 12.66 -5.63
C LYS A 158 3.14 11.37 -6.42
N VAL A 159 4.14 11.40 -7.30
CA VAL A 159 4.68 10.21 -7.94
C VAL A 159 5.59 9.47 -6.94
N PHE A 160 5.25 8.22 -6.64
CA PHE A 160 6.09 7.33 -5.84
C PHE A 160 7.21 6.72 -6.69
N LYS A 161 6.84 6.20 -7.88
CA LYS A 161 7.77 5.61 -8.83
C LYS A 161 7.51 6.16 -10.23
N PRO A 162 8.42 6.96 -10.80
CA PRO A 162 8.31 7.40 -12.19
C PRO A 162 8.37 6.22 -13.17
N LEU A 163 7.86 6.46 -14.39
CA LEU A 163 8.03 5.52 -15.50
C LEU A 163 9.52 5.34 -15.82
N GLY A 164 9.92 4.12 -16.20
CA GLY A 164 11.31 3.80 -16.53
C GLY A 164 12.22 3.55 -15.33
N VAL A 165 11.79 3.89 -14.11
CA VAL A 165 12.53 3.61 -12.88
C VAL A 165 12.30 2.16 -12.43
N ALA A 166 13.38 1.43 -12.16
CA ALA A 166 13.32 0.09 -11.58
C ALA A 166 14.54 -0.14 -10.69
N ASN A 167 14.46 0.39 -9.48
CA ASN A 167 15.48 0.26 -8.44
C ASN A 167 14.88 -0.31 -7.14
N ARG A 168 15.72 -0.69 -6.19
CA ARG A 168 15.30 -1.28 -4.91
C ARG A 168 14.36 -0.40 -4.11
N ALA A 169 14.55 0.93 -4.15
CA ALA A 169 13.69 1.89 -3.46
C ALA A 169 12.27 1.95 -4.05
N SER A 170 12.10 1.53 -5.30
CA SER A 170 10.81 1.50 -5.99
C SER A 170 10.00 0.20 -5.81
N ILE A 171 10.56 -0.75 -5.06
CA ILE A 171 9.95 -2.04 -4.74
C ILE A 171 9.60 -2.01 -3.24
N PRO A 172 8.34 -2.32 -2.85
CA PRO A 172 7.88 -2.25 -1.46
C PRO A 172 8.40 -3.45 -0.64
N LEU A 173 9.72 -3.57 -0.51
CA LEU A 173 10.38 -4.47 0.43
C LEU A 173 10.89 -3.63 1.60
N SER A 174 10.41 -3.91 2.82
CA SER A 174 10.69 -3.08 3.99
C SER A 174 11.95 -3.53 4.74
N ASP A 175 12.69 -2.57 5.31
CA ASP A 175 13.81 -2.89 6.21
C ASP A 175 13.33 -3.64 7.45
N TRP A 176 12.09 -3.40 7.89
CA TRP A 176 11.46 -4.11 8.99
C TRP A 176 11.34 -5.62 8.73
N GLU A 177 11.04 -6.03 7.50
CA GLU A 177 11.07 -7.45 7.08
C GLU A 177 12.51 -7.95 6.97
N ALA A 178 13.41 -7.18 6.35
CA ALA A 178 14.79 -7.57 6.12
C ALA A 178 15.56 -7.82 7.43
N GLU A 179 15.36 -6.97 8.45
CA GLU A 179 15.90 -7.15 9.80
C GLU A 179 15.45 -8.45 10.49
N ARG A 180 14.35 -9.06 10.00
CA ARG A 180 13.81 -10.34 10.46
C ARG A 180 14.20 -11.50 9.54
N GLY A 181 15.08 -11.27 8.58
CA GLY A 181 15.50 -12.26 7.59
C GLY A 181 14.49 -12.52 6.48
N VAL A 182 13.47 -11.66 6.33
CA VAL A 182 12.42 -11.79 5.30
C VAL A 182 12.71 -10.83 4.15
N GLY A 183 12.70 -11.32 2.90
CA GLY A 183 12.89 -10.47 1.72
C GLY A 183 14.24 -9.75 1.68
N VAL A 184 15.29 -10.39 2.23
CA VAL A 184 16.65 -9.83 2.25
C VAL A 184 17.20 -9.67 0.84
N GLY A 185 17.85 -8.54 0.60
CA GLY A 185 18.44 -8.23 -0.71
C GLY A 185 18.64 -6.73 -0.91
N ASP A 186 19.69 -6.40 -1.64
CA ASP A 186 20.08 -5.04 -2.04
C ASP A 186 19.64 -4.73 -3.49
N GLU A 187 20.21 -3.67 -4.07
CA GLU A 187 19.93 -3.26 -5.46
C GLU A 187 20.30 -4.33 -6.50
N ASP A 188 21.38 -5.07 -6.25
CA ASP A 188 21.91 -6.09 -7.15
C ASP A 188 21.15 -7.41 -7.02
N SER A 189 20.46 -7.61 -5.89
CA SER A 189 19.59 -8.76 -5.64
C SER A 189 18.32 -8.77 -6.49
N ILE A 190 17.91 -7.61 -7.04
CA ILE A 190 16.72 -7.51 -7.88
C ILE A 190 17.06 -7.88 -9.33
N HIS A 191 16.56 -9.05 -9.77
CA HIS A 191 16.86 -9.59 -11.09
C HIS A 191 16.42 -8.69 -12.26
N ASP A 192 17.26 -8.58 -13.29
CA ASP A 192 17.03 -7.70 -14.44
C ASP A 192 15.74 -7.98 -15.21
N GLY A 193 15.37 -9.25 -15.33
CA GLY A 193 14.10 -9.66 -15.94
C GLY A 193 12.89 -9.04 -15.24
N TYR A 194 12.91 -8.94 -13.91
CA TYR A 194 11.87 -8.23 -13.15
C TYR A 194 11.97 -6.72 -13.32
N LYS A 195 13.19 -6.16 -13.31
CA LYS A 195 13.42 -4.72 -13.57
C LYS A 195 12.81 -4.31 -14.91
N GLN A 196 12.93 -5.11 -15.97
CA GLN A 196 12.32 -4.83 -17.28
C GLN A 196 10.80 -4.66 -17.23
N ILE A 197 10.11 -5.48 -16.43
CA ILE A 197 8.66 -5.36 -16.20
C ILE A 197 8.37 -4.07 -15.42
N LEU A 198 9.10 -3.85 -14.31
CA LEU A 198 8.87 -2.72 -13.42
C LEU A 198 9.07 -1.37 -14.11
N ARG A 199 10.00 -1.25 -15.07
CA ARG A 199 10.22 -0.03 -15.86
C ARG A 199 8.99 0.43 -16.65
N ARG A 200 8.06 -0.48 -16.96
CA ARG A 200 6.84 -0.19 -17.74
C ARG A 200 5.68 0.33 -16.89
N ILE A 201 5.85 0.34 -15.58
CA ILE A 201 4.82 0.73 -14.61
C ILE A 201 5.23 2.09 -14.00
N ALA A 202 4.26 2.89 -13.59
CA ALA A 202 4.47 4.04 -12.72
C ALA A 202 3.57 3.88 -11.49
N PHE A 203 4.04 4.36 -10.34
CA PHE A 203 3.25 4.40 -9.11
C PHE A 203 3.05 5.84 -8.66
N VAL A 204 1.83 6.16 -8.28
CA VAL A 204 1.42 7.45 -7.71
C VAL A 204 0.74 7.19 -6.37
N HIS A 205 0.83 8.15 -5.46
CA HIS A 205 0.04 8.12 -4.24
C HIS A 205 -1.39 8.54 -4.55
N ASP A 206 -2.36 7.74 -4.12
CA ASP A 206 -3.75 8.19 -4.02
C ASP A 206 -3.99 8.88 -2.66
N PRO A 207 -5.13 9.56 -2.45
CA PRO A 207 -5.47 10.20 -1.17
C PRO A 207 -5.62 9.24 0.02
N VAL A 208 -5.74 7.93 -0.21
CA VAL A 208 -5.73 6.91 0.86
C VAL A 208 -4.31 6.57 1.31
N SER A 209 -3.36 6.60 0.38
CA SER A 209 -1.95 6.23 0.58
C SER A 209 -1.02 7.39 0.91
N GLN A 210 -1.56 8.58 1.21
CA GLN A 210 -0.78 9.71 1.70
C GLN A 210 -0.38 9.47 3.16
N SER A 211 0.79 8.86 3.36
CA SER A 211 1.50 8.92 4.64
C SER A 211 2.24 10.27 4.74
N PRO A 212 2.13 11.00 5.86
CA PRO A 212 2.72 12.33 6.00
C PRO A 212 4.25 12.34 6.17
N SER A 213 5.00 11.23 6.05
CA SER A 213 6.44 11.28 6.36
C SER A 213 7.38 10.71 5.28
N PRO A 214 8.38 11.49 4.83
CA PRO A 214 9.61 10.99 4.20
C PRO A 214 10.61 10.41 5.21
N ALA A 215 10.28 10.39 6.50
CA ALA A 215 11.19 9.99 7.56
C ALA A 215 10.41 9.45 8.76
N LEU A 216 10.30 8.13 8.87
CA LEU A 216 10.37 7.55 10.21
C LEU A 216 11.84 7.61 10.63
N ARG A 217 12.35 8.84 10.86
CA ARG A 217 13.47 9.04 11.77
C ARG A 217 12.92 8.65 13.12
N ILE A 218 13.13 7.40 13.50
CA ILE A 218 13.09 7.01 14.90
C ILE A 218 13.95 8.04 15.64
N PRO A 219 13.40 8.86 16.56
CA PRO A 219 14.24 9.63 17.45
C PRO A 219 15.02 8.61 18.26
N ARG A 220 16.33 8.56 18.02
CA ARG A 220 17.30 7.88 18.86
C ARG A 220 17.27 8.61 20.20
N VAL A 221 16.46 8.16 21.15
CA VAL A 221 16.60 8.58 22.55
C VAL A 221 17.79 7.81 23.10
N VAL A 222 18.94 8.48 23.11
CA VAL A 222 20.11 8.03 23.86
C VAL A 222 20.09 8.76 25.21
N ASN A 223 19.78 7.98 26.24
CA ASN A 223 20.23 8.02 27.64
C ASN A 223 19.81 9.18 28.58
N SER A 224 19.16 8.83 29.70
CA SER A 224 19.70 9.10 31.04
C SER A 224 18.94 8.32 32.13
N SER A 225 19.42 7.13 32.49
CA SER A 225 19.28 6.65 33.87
C SER A 225 20.68 6.65 34.49
N ALA A 226 21.13 7.87 34.82
CA ALA A 226 22.13 8.04 35.86
C ALA A 226 21.48 7.62 37.18
N VAL A 227 22.16 6.71 37.88
CA VAL A 227 21.92 6.39 39.28
C VAL A 227 21.90 7.69 40.07
N ALA A 228 20.76 8.03 40.67
CA ALA A 228 20.68 9.11 41.63
C ALA A 228 21.46 8.70 42.88
N LEU A 229 22.59 9.37 43.12
CA LEU A 229 23.33 9.31 44.38
C LEU A 229 22.60 10.18 45.42
N ASP A 230 22.38 9.58 46.58
CA ASP A 230 21.74 10.12 47.78
C ASP A 230 22.42 11.41 48.29
N PRO A 231 21.70 12.54 48.44
CA PRO A 231 22.26 13.79 48.94
C PRO A 231 22.61 13.80 50.44
N THR A 232 22.32 12.73 51.21
CA THR A 232 22.57 12.68 52.66
C THR A 232 23.97 12.20 53.07
N ARG A 233 24.90 11.99 52.12
CA ARG A 233 26.29 11.57 52.40
C ARG A 233 27.38 12.57 51.99
N LEU A 234 27.16 13.85 52.30
CA LEU A 234 28.25 14.81 52.48
C LEU A 234 28.33 15.22 53.96
N GLN A 235 29.07 14.45 54.76
CA GLN A 235 29.72 14.96 55.96
C GLN A 235 31.22 15.04 55.69
N MET A 236 31.68 16.23 55.30
CA MET A 236 33.05 16.64 55.55
C MET A 236 33.16 17.15 56.99
N LEU A 237 33.95 16.39 57.74
CA LEU A 237 34.63 16.63 59.02
C LEU A 237 34.62 18.06 59.60
N PRO A 238 34.43 18.20 60.93
CA PRO A 238 34.73 19.45 61.63
C PRO A 238 36.25 19.66 61.76
N ARG A 239 36.71 20.91 61.66
CA ARG A 239 38.04 21.34 62.11
C ARG A 239 37.95 22.08 63.43
N ARG A 240 38.96 21.81 64.29
CA ARG A 240 39.36 22.46 65.55
C ARG A 240 38.52 22.10 66.77
N LEU A 241 39.07 21.94 67.97
CA LEU A 241 40.43 21.85 68.52
C LEU A 241 40.23 21.37 69.99
N ASP A 242 41.32 20.93 70.60
CA ASP A 242 41.57 20.87 72.05
C ASP A 242 41.13 19.63 72.86
N ASP A 243 42.18 19.10 73.52
CA ASP A 243 42.28 18.53 74.87
C ASP A 243 41.38 17.34 75.23
N GLY A 244 41.85 16.19 75.70
CA GLY A 244 43.10 15.84 76.36
C GLY A 244 42.79 14.70 77.36
N LEU A 245 43.76 13.81 77.55
CA LEU A 245 44.04 13.03 78.77
C LEU A 245 43.10 11.88 79.22
N VAL A 246 43.72 10.68 79.21
CA VAL A 246 43.92 9.73 80.34
C VAL A 246 42.69 9.05 80.97
N GLY A 247 42.73 7.72 80.97
CA GLY A 247 41.93 6.84 81.82
C GLY A 247 41.86 5.43 81.28
#